data_AF-A0A0C3LNF6-F1
#
_entry.id   AF-A0A0C3LNF6-F1
#
_cell.length_a   1.000
_cell.length_b   1.000
_cell.length_c   1.000
_cell.angle_alpha   90.00
_cell.angle_beta   90.00
_cell.angle_gamma   90.00
#
_symmetry.space_group_name_H-M   'P 1'
#
loop_
_entity.id
_entity.type
_entity.pdbx_description
1 polymer ?
#
loop_
_entity_poly.entity_id
_entity_poly.type
_entity_poly.pdbx_seq_one_letter_code
_entity_poly.pdbx_strand_id
1 'polypeptide(L)' 'MDCEMPVMDGHTATREIRRLEGEGVLPLRNRIIALTGNARQGQIEASLQAGMDDVMIKPYKIDELVLKIRERTVLD' A
#
# COMPACT_ATOMS: atom_id res chain seq x y z
N MET A 1 -3.77 -1.90 1.46
CA MET A 1 -4.07 -0.82 2.41
C MET A 1 -5.08 0.10 1.77
N ASP A 2 -6.27 0.24 2.36
CA ASP A 2 -7.22 1.24 1.90
C ASP A 2 -6.71 2.65 2.24
N CYS A 3 -6.70 3.57 1.28
CA CYS A 3 -6.24 4.93 1.53
C CYS A 3 -7.21 5.69 2.45
N GLU A 4 -8.51 5.45 2.28
CA GLU A 4 -9.56 6.14 3.04
C GLU A 4 -10.12 5.21 4.11
N MET A 5 -9.71 5.43 5.36
CA MET A 5 -10.17 4.66 6.52
C MET A 5 -10.54 5.60 7.66
N PRO A 6 -11.52 5.25 8.50
CA PRO A 6 -11.83 6.01 9.71
C PRO A 6 -10.69 5.88 10.73
N VAL A 7 -10.59 6.86 11.64
CA VAL A 7 -9.60 6.96 12.74
C VAL A 7 -8.16 7.22 12.28
N MET A 8 -7.65 6.42 11.35
CA MET A 8 -6.30 6.55 10.79
C MET A 8 -6.34 6.19 9.30
N ASP A 9 -5.94 7.14 8.45
CA ASP A 9 -5.88 6.92 7.00
C ASP A 9 -4.76 5.95 6.61
N GLY A 10 -4.87 5.38 5.40
CA GLY A 10 -3.92 4.39 4.90
C GLY A 10 -2.50 4.91 4.74
N HIS A 11 -2.32 6.20 4.42
CA HIS A 11 -1.00 6.81 4.31
C HIS A 11 -0.32 6.90 5.68
N THR A 12 -1.05 7.34 6.70
CA THR A 12 -0.57 7.39 8.08
C THR A 12 -0.28 5.99 8.62
N ALA A 13 -1.17 5.03 8.40
CA ALA A 13 -0.95 3.63 8.78
C ALA A 13 0.31 3.04 8.10
N THR A 14 0.52 3.35 6.82
CA THR A 14 1.71 2.88 6.08
C THR A 14 2.98 3.49 6.66
N ARG A 15 3.00 4.80 6.94
CA ARG A 15 4.15 5.45 7.57
C ARG A 15 4.51 4.82 8.91
N GLU A 16 3.50 4.48 9.72
CA GLU A 16 3.71 3.81 11.00
C GLU A 16 4.29 2.40 10.83
N ILE A 17 3.78 1.62 9.85
CA ILE A 17 4.37 0.32 9.51
C ILE A 17 5.84 0.48 9.10
N ARG A 18 6.18 1.47 8.27
CA ARG A 18 7.58 1.74 7.89
C ARG A 18 8.46 2.14 9.07
N ARG A 19 7.93 2.91 10.02
CA ARG A 19 8.63 3.25 11.27
C ARG A 19 8.93 1.98 12.08
N LEU A 20 7.93 1.14 12.29
CA LEU A 20 8.07 -0.12 13.03
C LEU A 20 9.03 -1.12 12.36
N GLU A 21 9.07 -1.14 11.02
CA GLU A 21 10.07 -1.89 10.26
C GLU A 21 11.48 -1.33 10.45
N GLY A 22 11.65 0.00 10.41
CA GLY A 22 12.95 0.65 10.64
C GLY A 22 13.48 0.48 12.06
N GLU A 23 12.58 0.33 13.04
CA GLU A 23 12.91 0.04 14.45
C GLU A 23 13.14 -1.45 14.73
N GLY A 24 12.91 -2.33 13.74
CA GLY A 24 13.03 -3.78 13.90
C GLY A 24 11.93 -4.41 14.75
N VAL A 25 10.86 -3.66 15.07
CA VAL A 25 9.67 -4.19 15.76
C VAL A 25 8.91 -5.15 14.84
N LEU A 26 8.82 -4.80 13.55
CA LEU A 26 8.38 -5.73 12.51
C LEU A 26 9.61 -6.41 11.89
N PRO A 27 9.67 -7.75 11.89
CA PRO A 27 10.89 -8.49 11.54
C PRO A 27 11.24 -8.44 10.06
N LEU A 28 10.27 -8.11 9.20
CA LEU A 28 10.42 -8.05 7.75
C LEU A 28 9.68 -6.84 7.20
N ARG A 29 10.15 -6.35 6.05
CA ARG A 29 9.47 -5.31 5.30
C ARG A 29 8.24 -5.88 4.59
N ASN A 30 7.05 -5.46 5.00
CA ASN A 30 5.78 -5.87 4.44
C ASN A 30 5.54 -5.19 3.09
N ARG A 31 4.98 -5.92 2.12
CA ARG A 31 4.53 -5.35 0.85
C ARG A 31 3.15 -4.74 1.02
N ILE A 32 2.99 -3.48 0.68
CA ILE A 32 1.75 -2.72 0.89
C ILE A 32 1.26 -2.18 -0.46
N ILE A 33 0.12 -2.69 -0.94
CA ILE A 33 -0.56 -2.17 -2.13
C ILE A 33 -1.66 -1.20 -1.68
N ALA A 34 -1.61 0.04 -2.14
CA ALA A 34 -2.64 1.05 -1.92
C ALA A 34 -3.95 0.66 -2.63
N LEU A 35 -5.09 0.88 -2.00
CA LEU A 35 -6.41 0.79 -2.61
C LEU A 35 -7.03 2.19 -2.56
N THR A 36 -7.22 2.84 -3.71
CA THR A 36 -7.70 4.22 -3.79
C THR A 36 -8.92 4.33 -4.70
N GLY A 37 -9.91 5.14 -4.33
CA GLY A 37 -10.99 5.53 -5.26
C GLY A 37 -10.57 6.63 -6.26
N ASN A 38 -9.39 7.21 -6.08
CA ASN A 38 -8.92 8.38 -6.83
C ASN A 38 -7.66 8.05 -7.65
N ALA A 39 -7.80 8.08 -8.97
CA ALA A 39 -6.75 7.76 -9.94
C ALA A 39 -5.86 8.97 -10.34
N ARG A 40 -6.04 10.13 -9.71
CA ARG A 40 -5.22 11.31 -10.04
C ARG A 40 -3.76 11.06 -9.69
N GLN A 41 -2.86 11.49 -10.57
CA GLN A 41 -1.42 11.30 -10.44
C GLN A 41 -0.87 11.71 -9.05
N GLY A 42 -1.27 12.88 -8.54
CA GLY A 42 -0.82 13.34 -7.22
C GLY A 42 -1.26 12.43 -6.05
N GLN A 43 -2.36 11.68 -6.19
CA GLN A 43 -2.80 10.73 -5.16
C GLN A 43 -2.02 9.41 -5.23
N ILE A 44 -1.67 8.98 -6.44
CA ILE A 44 -0.78 7.84 -6.66
C ILE A 44 0.59 8.19 -6.04
N GLU A 45 1.13 9.36 -6.34
CA GLU A 45 2.39 9.85 -5.79
C GLU A 45 2.37 9.95 -4.26
N ALA A 46 1.31 10.50 -3.68
CA ALA A 46 1.14 10.57 -2.22
C ALA A 46 1.17 9.17 -1.57
N SER A 47 0.57 8.17 -2.23
CA SER A 47 0.55 6.78 -1.75
C SER A 47 1.95 6.16 -1.78
N LEU A 48 2.70 6.37 -2.86
CA LEU A 48 4.08 5.90 -2.98
C LEU A 48 5.01 6.61 -1.99
N GLN A 49 4.87 7.93 -1.83
CA GLN A 49 5.64 8.72 -0.86
C GLN A 49 5.37 8.33 0.59
N ALA A 50 4.16 7.87 0.91
CA ALA A 50 3.85 7.32 2.24
C ALA A 50 4.54 5.98 2.51
N GLY A 51 5.18 5.37 1.49
CA GLY A 51 5.92 4.13 1.59
C GLY A 51 5.16 2.90 1.08
N MET A 52 4.05 3.08 0.34
CA MET A 52 3.35 1.95 -0.31
C MET A 52 4.15 1.47 -1.53
N ASP A 53 4.09 0.18 -1.81
CA ASP A 53 4.87 -0.49 -2.86
C ASP A 53 4.17 -0.46 -4.24
N ASP A 54 2.84 -0.29 -4.23
CA ASP A 54 2.05 -0.27 -5.45
C ASP A 54 0.67 0.37 -5.19
N VAL A 55 -0.10 0.61 -6.25
CA VAL A 55 -1.45 1.20 -6.20
C VAL A 55 -2.43 0.37 -7.04
N MET A 56 -3.64 0.19 -6.52
CA MET A 56 -4.81 -0.37 -7.19
C MET A 56 -5.98 0.60 -7.05
N ILE A 57 -6.67 0.88 -8.15
CA ILE A 57 -7.78 1.84 -8.19
C ILE A 57 -9.11 1.10 -8.04
N LYS A 58 -9.98 1.58 -7.16
CA LYS A 58 -11.35 1.08 -6.98
C LYS A 58 -12.29 1.71 -8.03
N PRO A 59 -13.27 0.97 -8.56
CA PRO A 59 -13.45 -0.48 -8.41
C PRO A 59 -12.41 -1.25 -9.24
N TYR A 60 -11.88 -2.34 -8.68
CA TYR A 60 -10.94 -3.25 -9.35
C TYR A 60 -11.53 -4.65 -9.45
N LYS A 61 -11.04 -5.45 -10.39
CA LYS A 61 -11.39 -6.88 -10.45
C LYS A 61 -10.47 -7.71 -9.56
N ILE A 62 -10.98 -8.83 -9.07
CA ILE A 62 -10.22 -9.71 -8.16
C ILE A 62 -9.00 -10.33 -8.85
N ASP A 63 -9.12 -10.70 -10.13
CA ASP A 63 -8.01 -11.23 -10.94
C ASP A 63 -6.87 -10.22 -11.08
N GLU A 64 -7.19 -8.94 -11.32
CA GLU A 64 -6.21 -7.85 -11.37
C GLU A 64 -5.47 -7.70 -10.03
N LEU A 65 -6.19 -7.77 -8.91
CA LEU A 65 -5.59 -7.68 -7.57
C LEU A 65 -4.69 -8.89 -7.27
N VAL A 66 -5.14 -10.10 -7.61
CA VAL A 66 -4.36 -11.33 -7.42
C VAL A 66 -3.09 -11.30 -8.26
N LEU A 67 -3.15 -10.82 -9.49
CA LEU A 67 -1.97 -10.66 -10.34
C LEU A 67 -0.96 -9.71 -9.69
N LYS A 68 -1.41 -8.53 -9.24
CA LYS A 68 -0.55 -7.54 -8.59
C LYS A 68 0.06 -8.08 -7.29
N ILE A 69 -0.69 -8.85 -6.49
CA ILE A 69 -0.14 -9.53 -5.31
C ILE A 69 0.96 -10.52 -5.71
N ARG A 70 0.73 -11.36 -6.74
CA ARG A 70 1.71 -12.33 -7.21
C ARG A 70 3.00 -11.65 -7.68
N GLU A 71 2.90 -10.60 -8.48
CA GLU A 71 4.05 -9.80 -8.97
C GLU A 71 4.89 -9.21 -7.82
N ARG A 72 4.27 -8.94 -6.67
CA ARG A 72 4.96 -8.35 -5.50
C ARG A 72 5.36 -9.37 -4.43
N THR A 73 4.98 -10.64 -4.59
CA THR A 73 5.25 -11.73 -3.62
C THR A 73 6.29 -12.72 -4.15
N VAL A 74 6.80 -12.56 -5.37
CA VAL A 74 7.91 -13.39 -5.85
C VAL A 74 9.11 -13.18 -4.93
N LEU A 75 9.47 -14.24 -4.22
CA LEU A 75 10.67 -14.36 -3.41
C LEU A 75 11.84 -14.49 -4.39
N ASP A 76 12.68 -13.46 -4.48
CA ASP A 76 14.07 -13.63 -4.88
C ASP A 76 14.86 -14.25 -3.71
#